data_AF-N8XGA5-F1
#
_entry.id   AF-N8XGA5-F1
#
_cell.length_a   1.000
_cell.length_b   1.000
_cell.length_c   1.000
_cell.angle_alpha   90.00
_cell.angle_beta   90.00
_cell.angle_gamma   90.00
#
_symmetry.space_group_name_H-M   'P 1'
#
loop_
_entity.id
_entity.type
_entity.pdbx_description
1 polymer ?
#
loop_
_entity_poly.entity_id
_entity_poly.type
_entity_poly.pdbx_seq_one_letter_code
_entity_poly.pdbx_strand_id
1 'polypeptide(L)'
;MLLTAGGIYVLGEWLAITWPQLGTSGLQLLVWGFVVSTVLLIHATLCINSLAHHYGSRDFDTDDQSRNNLFLSIITLGEGWHNNHHYYAGSTRQGFYWWQIDVTYYLLKIMSWLGIVWGLKPIPARVYDVSKIAQARKQRKPAKTGAPTIHSKESP
;
A
#
# COMPACT_ATOMS: atom_id res chain seq x y z
N MET A 1 -20.31 7.57 12.16
CA MET A 1 -21.09 6.67 11.30
C MET A 1 -22.56 7.06 11.27
N LEU A 2 -23.33 6.93 12.36
CA LEU A 2 -24.75 7.33 12.38
C LEU A 2 -24.99 8.83 12.12
N LEU A 3 -24.16 9.71 12.68
CA LEU A 3 -24.26 11.16 12.43
C LEU A 3 -23.98 11.52 10.96
N THR A 4 -22.99 10.88 10.34
CA THR A 4 -22.65 11.09 8.92
C THR A 4 -23.77 10.59 8.02
N ALA A 5 -24.28 9.38 8.29
CA ALA A 5 -25.40 8.80 7.57
C ALA A 5 -26.67 9.67 7.69
N GLY A 6 -27.03 10.07 8.91
CA GLY A 6 -28.15 10.97 9.15
C GLY A 6 -27.95 12.34 8.49
N GLY A 7 -26.75 12.89 8.52
CA GLY A 7 -26.41 14.15 7.85
C GLY A 7 -26.55 14.07 6.32
N ILE A 8 -26.11 12.97 5.70
CA ILE A 8 -26.28 12.73 4.27
C ILE A 8 -27.76 12.57 3.90
N TYR A 9 -28.54 11.89 4.74
CA TYR A 9 -29.98 11.75 4.55
C TYR A 9 -30.69 13.11 4.61
N VAL A 10 -30.44 13.89 5.67
CA VAL A 10 -31.02 15.24 5.84
C VAL A 10 -30.60 16.17 4.70
N LEU A 11 -29.35 16.09 4.25
CA LEU A 11 -28.88 16.85 3.10
C LEU A 11 -29.65 16.46 1.83
N GLY A 12 -29.93 15.18 1.61
CA GLY A 12 -30.70 14.74 0.44
C GLY A 12 -32.16 15.18 0.47
N GLU A 13 -32.82 15.16 1.64
CA GLU A 13 -34.17 15.73 1.79
C GLU A 13 -34.17 17.25 1.58
N TRP A 14 -33.15 17.94 2.10
CA TRP A 14 -33.00 19.38 1.89
C TRP A 14 -32.81 19.73 0.41
N LEU A 15 -31.93 19.00 -0.30
CA LEU A 15 -31.71 19.17 -1.75
C LEU A 15 -32.96 18.85 -2.58
N ALA A 16 -33.75 17.85 -2.17
CA ALA A 16 -35.01 17.52 -2.83
C ALA A 16 -36.01 18.69 -2.77
N ILE A 17 -35.99 19.46 -1.68
CA ILE A 17 -36.85 20.64 -1.48
C ILE A 17 -36.29 21.87 -2.19
N THR A 18 -34.99 22.14 -2.06
CA THR A 18 -34.38 23.37 -2.57
C THR A 18 -34.05 23.33 -4.06
N TRP A 19 -33.70 22.16 -4.60
CA TRP A 19 -33.39 21.95 -6.02
C TRP A 19 -34.03 20.66 -6.55
N PRO A 20 -35.36 20.66 -6.75
CA PRO A 20 -36.08 19.48 -7.22
C PRO A 20 -35.59 18.96 -8.59
N GLN A 21 -34.96 19.81 -9.41
CA GLN A 21 -34.44 19.45 -10.72
C GLN A 21 -33.32 18.40 -10.65
N LEU A 22 -32.66 18.24 -9.50
CA LEU A 22 -31.63 17.22 -9.29
C LEU A 22 -32.21 15.80 -9.25
N GLY A 23 -33.51 15.65 -8.97
CA GLY A 23 -34.16 14.34 -8.86
C GLY A 23 -33.60 13.45 -7.75
N THR A 24 -32.94 14.06 -6.75
CA THR A 24 -32.32 13.38 -5.61
C THR A 24 -33.26 13.32 -4.41
N SER A 25 -33.07 12.31 -3.54
CA SER A 25 -33.78 12.19 -2.25
C SER A 25 -32.84 11.83 -1.12
N GLY A 26 -33.28 11.95 0.13
CA GLY A 26 -32.51 11.55 1.31
C GLY A 26 -32.07 10.09 1.26
N LEU A 27 -32.99 9.18 0.91
CA LEU A 27 -32.67 7.76 0.77
C LEU A 27 -31.67 7.49 -0.36
N GLN A 28 -31.81 8.16 -1.50
CA GLN A 28 -30.89 7.97 -2.62
C GLN A 28 -29.46 8.42 -2.25
N LEU A 29 -29.31 9.57 -1.61
CA LEU A 29 -28.00 10.04 -1.15
C LEU A 29 -27.43 9.12 -0.06
N LEU A 30 -28.26 8.64 0.86
CA LEU A 30 -27.83 7.70 1.89
C LEU A 30 -27.34 6.37 1.29
N VAL A 31 -28.11 5.78 0.37
CA VAL A 31 -27.75 4.50 -0.24
C VAL A 31 -26.50 4.63 -1.09
N TRP A 32 -26.46 5.58 -2.02
CA TRP A 32 -25.35 5.70 -2.97
C TRP A 32 -24.13 6.39 -2.37
N GLY A 33 -24.34 7.51 -1.69
CA GLY A 33 -23.27 8.34 -1.13
C GLY A 33 -22.62 7.74 0.12
N PHE A 34 -23.36 6.95 0.91
CA PHE A 34 -22.84 6.35 2.13
C PHE A 34 -22.71 4.84 2.04
N VAL A 35 -23.81 4.10 1.83
CA VAL A 35 -23.79 2.62 1.95
C VAL A 35 -22.95 1.98 0.83
N VAL A 36 -23.35 2.17 -0.42
CA VAL A 36 -22.67 1.56 -1.57
C VAL A 36 -21.22 2.05 -1.67
N SER A 37 -21.00 3.37 -1.55
CA SER A 37 -19.66 3.95 -1.55
C SER A 37 -18.75 3.33 -0.48
N THR A 38 -19.22 3.20 0.76
CA THR A 38 -18.42 2.62 1.86
C THR A 38 -18.13 1.14 1.62
N VAL A 39 -19.13 0.37 1.17
CA VAL A 39 -18.95 -1.06 0.86
C VAL A 39 -17.92 -1.24 -0.25
N LEU A 40 -18.02 -0.48 -1.34
CA LEU A 40 -17.08 -0.54 -2.45
C LEU A 40 -15.67 -0.12 -2.01
N LEU A 41 -15.55 0.95 -1.23
CA LEU A 41 -14.27 1.40 -0.69
C LEU A 41 -13.60 0.31 0.13
N ILE A 42 -14.33 -0.31 1.06
CA ILE A 42 -13.79 -1.40 1.91
C ILE A 42 -13.35 -2.58 1.04
N HIS A 43 -14.18 -3.02 0.09
CA HIS A 43 -13.83 -4.13 -0.79
C HIS A 43 -12.60 -3.81 -1.64
N ALA A 44 -12.49 -2.58 -2.16
CA ALA A 44 -11.33 -2.14 -2.92
C ALA A 44 -10.06 -2.17 -2.06
N THR A 45 -10.09 -1.60 -0.85
CA THR A 45 -8.94 -1.61 0.07
C THR A 45 -8.51 -3.04 0.42
N LEU A 46 -9.46 -3.91 0.77
CA LEU A 46 -9.17 -5.32 1.10
C LEU A 46 -8.63 -6.10 -0.12
N CYS A 47 -9.20 -5.87 -1.31
CA CYS A 47 -8.76 -6.49 -2.54
C CYS A 47 -7.33 -6.09 -2.89
N ILE A 48 -7.02 -4.78 -2.85
CA ILE A 48 -5.69 -4.26 -3.11
C ILE A 48 -4.70 -4.79 -2.08
N ASN A 49 -5.07 -4.84 -0.79
CA ASN A 49 -4.22 -5.44 0.23
C ASN A 49 -3.86 -6.89 -0.10
N SER A 50 -4.84 -7.69 -0.53
CA SER A 50 -4.57 -9.06 -1.00
C SER A 50 -3.63 -9.08 -2.20
N LEU A 51 -3.89 -8.26 -3.23
CA LEU A 51 -3.04 -8.15 -4.40
C LEU A 51 -1.60 -7.73 -4.05
N ALA A 52 -1.40 -6.87 -3.05
CA ALA A 52 -0.10 -6.44 -2.58
C ALA A 52 0.71 -7.55 -1.89
N HIS A 53 0.07 -8.64 -1.45
CA HIS A 53 0.75 -9.85 -0.95
C HIS A 53 0.97 -10.92 -2.03
N HIS A 54 0.23 -10.86 -3.14
CA HIS A 54 0.31 -11.87 -4.21
C HIS A 54 1.15 -11.42 -5.42
N TYR A 55 1.12 -10.14 -5.79
CA TYR A 55 1.66 -9.65 -7.06
C TYR A 55 2.60 -8.45 -6.87
N GLY A 56 3.86 -8.63 -7.29
CA GLY A 56 4.88 -7.57 -7.24
C GLY A 56 6.29 -8.11 -6.96
N SER A 57 7.24 -7.18 -6.78
CA SER A 57 8.61 -7.50 -6.36
C SER A 57 8.73 -7.54 -4.84
N ARG A 58 9.73 -8.27 -4.34
CA ARG A 58 10.06 -8.30 -2.92
C ARG A 58 11.54 -7.95 -2.81
N ASP A 59 11.77 -6.65 -2.61
CA ASP A 59 13.10 -6.04 -2.63
C ASP A 59 13.78 -6.12 -1.26
N PHE A 60 12.98 -6.27 -0.20
CA PHE A 60 13.39 -6.35 1.20
C PHE A 60 12.92 -7.66 1.85
N ASP A 61 13.74 -8.18 2.75
CA ASP A 61 13.45 -9.38 3.52
C ASP A 61 12.57 -9.01 4.73
N THR A 62 11.33 -9.44 4.69
CA THR A 62 10.30 -9.29 5.74
C THR A 62 9.83 -10.68 6.20
N ASP A 63 9.09 -10.81 7.29
CA ASP A 63 8.59 -12.14 7.72
C ASP A 63 7.26 -12.54 7.03
N ASP A 64 6.69 -11.65 6.23
CA ASP A 64 5.40 -11.84 5.56
C ASP A 64 5.55 -12.06 4.05
N GLN A 65 4.45 -11.93 3.29
CA GLN A 65 4.46 -12.03 1.82
C GLN A 65 4.27 -10.68 1.12
N SER A 66 4.52 -9.56 1.80
CA SER A 66 4.34 -8.22 1.22
C SER A 66 5.19 -8.02 -0.04
N ARG A 67 4.64 -7.31 -1.04
CA ARG A 67 5.30 -7.03 -2.33
C ARG A 67 5.10 -5.57 -2.74
N ASN A 68 6.09 -5.04 -3.44
CA ASN A 68 6.05 -3.74 -4.10
C ASN A 68 5.41 -3.86 -5.48
N ASN A 69 4.46 -2.97 -5.79
CA ASN A 69 3.80 -2.92 -7.09
C ASN A 69 3.47 -1.47 -7.49
N LEU A 70 4.08 -1.00 -8.58
CA LEU A 70 3.91 0.37 -9.10
C LEU A 70 2.46 0.67 -9.53
N PHE A 71 1.77 -0.30 -10.14
CA PHE A 71 0.40 -0.09 -10.56
C PHE A 71 -0.53 0.08 -9.36
N LEU A 72 -0.35 -0.79 -8.34
CA LEU A 72 -1.08 -0.63 -7.09
C LEU A 72 -0.74 0.70 -6.42
N SER A 73 0.54 1.12 -6.39
CA SER A 73 0.92 2.38 -5.72
C SER A 73 0.31 3.61 -6.37
N ILE A 74 0.03 3.59 -7.67
CA ILE A 74 -0.66 4.69 -8.34
C ILE A 74 -2.14 4.73 -7.93
N ILE A 75 -2.81 3.58 -7.92
CA ILE A 75 -4.24 3.48 -7.59
C ILE A 75 -4.50 3.77 -6.10
N THR A 76 -3.61 3.32 -5.22
CA THR A 76 -3.71 3.53 -3.77
C THR A 76 -2.88 4.69 -3.26
N LEU A 77 -2.43 5.57 -4.17
CA LEU A 77 -1.74 6.80 -3.80
C LEU A 77 -0.46 6.59 -2.95
N GLY A 78 0.17 5.42 -3.03
CA GLY A 78 1.43 5.10 -2.36
C GLY A 78 1.48 3.73 -1.67
N GLU A 79 0.33 3.16 -1.31
CA GLU A 79 0.31 1.93 -0.48
C GLU A 79 0.83 0.68 -1.20
N GLY A 80 0.91 0.71 -2.53
CA GLY A 80 1.49 -0.38 -3.32
C GLY A 80 2.98 -0.62 -3.08
N TRP A 81 3.70 0.27 -2.39
CA TRP A 81 5.06 0.00 -1.88
C TRP A 81 5.03 -0.82 -0.58
N HIS A 82 4.27 -1.92 -0.61
CA HIS A 82 3.86 -2.65 0.58
C HIS A 82 5.03 -3.37 1.26
N ASN A 83 5.95 -3.93 0.47
CA ASN A 83 7.16 -4.56 1.02
C ASN A 83 8.10 -3.55 1.69
N ASN A 84 8.26 -2.36 1.10
CA ASN A 84 9.00 -1.28 1.74
C ASN A 84 8.37 -0.89 3.08
N HIS A 85 7.04 -0.70 3.09
CA HIS A 85 6.31 -0.31 4.29
C HIS A 85 6.45 -1.36 5.40
N HIS A 86 6.34 -2.64 5.07
CA HIS A 86 6.49 -3.73 6.04
C HIS A 86 7.93 -3.89 6.53
N TYR A 87 8.92 -3.57 5.69
CA TYR A 87 10.33 -3.57 6.10
C TYR A 87 10.65 -2.43 7.08
N TYR A 88 10.09 -1.24 6.86
CA TYR A 88 10.30 -0.11 7.76
C TYR A 88 9.06 0.81 7.84
N ALA A 89 8.10 0.43 8.69
CA ALA A 89 6.87 1.18 8.92
C ALA A 89 7.08 2.52 9.66
N GLY A 90 8.30 2.78 10.15
CA GLY A 90 8.65 3.99 10.90
C GLY A 90 8.89 5.22 10.03
N SER A 91 9.01 5.09 8.71
CA SER A 91 9.16 6.23 7.80
C SER A 91 7.80 6.78 7.36
N THR A 92 7.75 8.10 7.14
CA THR A 92 6.55 8.74 6.62
C THR A 92 6.34 8.50 5.13
N ARG A 93 7.40 8.15 4.40
CA ARG A 93 7.32 7.73 2.99
C ARG A 93 7.33 6.21 2.88
N GLN A 94 6.49 5.66 2.01
CA GLN A 94 6.42 4.23 1.67
C GLN A 94 7.33 3.92 0.46
N GLY A 95 7.44 4.85 -0.49
CA GLY A 95 8.43 4.77 -1.57
C GLY A 95 9.86 5.05 -1.07
N PHE A 96 10.79 4.12 -1.19
CA PHE A 96 12.17 4.30 -0.74
C PHE A 96 13.06 4.89 -1.84
N TYR A 97 12.78 4.58 -3.10
CA TYR A 97 13.58 5.07 -4.22
C TYR A 97 12.93 6.30 -4.89
N TRP A 98 13.74 7.12 -5.56
CA TRP A 98 13.28 8.34 -6.21
C TRP A 98 12.21 8.09 -7.30
N TRP A 99 12.28 6.94 -7.98
CA TRP A 99 11.32 6.51 -9.00
C TRP A 99 10.02 5.90 -8.41
N GLN A 100 9.98 5.62 -7.10
CA GLN A 100 8.81 5.06 -6.44
C GLN A 100 7.83 6.19 -6.09
N ILE A 101 6.79 6.33 -6.92
CA ILE A 101 5.78 7.39 -6.81
C ILE A 101 4.93 7.15 -5.55
N ASP A 102 4.91 8.13 -4.66
CA ASP A 102 4.19 8.08 -3.39
C ASP A 102 3.39 9.39 -3.23
N VAL A 103 2.14 9.36 -3.68
CA VAL A 103 1.28 10.55 -3.76
C VAL A 103 0.92 11.05 -2.36
N THR A 104 0.66 10.13 -1.43
CA THR A 104 0.38 10.43 -0.03
C THR A 104 1.54 11.17 0.62
N TYR A 105 2.79 10.72 0.41
CA TYR A 105 3.95 11.45 0.92
C TYR A 105 4.11 12.85 0.30
N TYR A 106 3.83 13.00 -1.00
CA TYR A 106 3.88 14.31 -1.65
C TYR A 106 2.84 15.27 -1.06
N LEU A 107 1.62 14.79 -0.79
CA LEU A 107 0.59 15.56 -0.11
C LEU A 107 1.03 15.96 1.30
N LEU A 108 1.57 15.04 2.09
CA LEU A 108 2.10 15.33 3.43
C LEU A 108 3.23 16.36 3.39
N LYS A 109 4.09 16.32 2.36
CA LYS A 109 5.16 17.30 2.17
C LYS A 109 4.61 18.69 1.87
N ILE A 110 3.59 18.79 1.00
CA ILE A 110 2.89 20.05 0.73
C ILE A 110 2.24 20.58 2.01
N MET A 111 1.52 19.73 2.74
CA MET A 111 0.91 20.10 4.04
C MET A 111 1.96 20.55 5.04
N SER A 112 3.17 19.99 4.99
CA SER A 112 4.26 20.40 5.87
C SER A 112 4.81 21.78 5.52
N TRP A 113 4.90 22.12 4.22
CA TRP A 113 5.24 23.47 3.79
C TRP A 113 4.20 24.51 4.16
N LEU A 114 2.93 24.11 4.21
CA LEU A 114 1.83 24.95 4.68
C LEU A 114 1.76 25.06 6.22
N GLY A 115 2.61 24.34 6.95
CA GLY A 115 2.61 24.34 8.42
C GLY A 115 1.47 23.54 9.06
N ILE A 116 0.73 22.73 8.29
CA ILE A 116 -0.38 21.91 8.79
C ILE A 116 0.16 20.67 9.51
N VAL A 117 1.27 20.11 9.03
CA VAL A 117 1.93 18.93 9.61
C VAL A 117 3.42 19.16 9.79
N TRP A 118 4.01 18.52 10.79
CA TRP A 118 5.44 18.61 11.10
C TRP A 118 5.99 17.24 11.51
N GLY A 119 7.32 17.12 11.57
CA GLY A 119 7.98 15.90 12.04
C GLY A 119 7.93 14.72 11.07
N LEU A 120 7.92 14.96 9.75
CA LEU A 120 8.01 13.89 8.75
C LEU A 120 9.29 13.07 8.97
N LYS A 121 9.15 11.77 9.22
CA LYS A 121 10.25 10.85 9.53
C LYS A 121 10.88 10.35 8.23
N PRO A 122 12.13 10.72 7.92
CA PRO A 122 12.82 10.21 6.74
C PRO A 122 13.18 8.73 6.94
N ILE A 123 13.54 8.07 5.84
CA ILE A 123 14.10 6.72 5.86
C ILE A 123 15.59 6.82 6.23
N PRO A 124 16.06 6.21 7.33
CA PRO A 124 17.47 6.25 7.72
C PRO A 124 18.37 5.57 6.67
N ALA A 125 19.58 6.10 6.45
CA ALA A 125 20.52 5.54 5.46
C ALA A 125 20.80 4.03 5.64
N ARG A 126 20.88 3.56 6.90
CA ARG A 126 21.06 2.14 7.26
C ARG A 126 20.05 1.18 6.63
N VAL A 127 18.84 1.65 6.33
CA VAL A 127 17.77 0.84 5.71
C VAL A 127 18.18 0.44 4.28
N TYR A 128 18.89 1.31 3.56
CA TYR A 128 19.38 1.04 2.21
C TYR A 128 20.63 0.15 2.19
N ASP A 129 21.44 0.18 3.25
CA ASP A 129 22.65 -0.64 3.33
C ASP A 129 22.32 -2.12 3.58
N VAL A 130 21.36 -2.38 4.47
CA VAL A 130 20.91 -3.75 4.78
C VAL A 130 20.25 -4.39 3.56
N SER A 131 19.50 -3.63 2.75
CA SER A 131 18.88 -4.17 1.54
C SER A 131 19.91 -4.55 0.48
N LYS A 132 20.94 -3.73 0.25
CA LYS A 132 22.06 -4.07 -0.63
C LYS A 132 22.78 -5.34 -0.18
N ILE A 133 23.01 -5.50 1.12
CA ILE A 133 23.64 -6.71 1.69
C ILE A 133 22.75 -7.94 1.48
N ALA A 134 21.45 -7.83 1.74
CA ALA A 134 20.49 -8.92 1.55
C ALA A 134 20.40 -9.35 0.07
N GLN A 135 20.36 -8.37 -0.85
CA GLN A 135 20.38 -8.62 -2.29
C GLN A 135 21.69 -9.28 -2.75
N ALA A 136 22.84 -8.81 -2.27
CA ALA A 136 24.13 -9.43 -2.56
C ALA A 136 24.24 -10.87 -2.04
N ARG A 137 23.68 -11.17 -0.85
CA ARG A 137 23.61 -12.53 -0.31
C ARG A 137 22.72 -13.44 -1.14
N LYS A 138 21.58 -12.93 -1.64
CA LYS A 138 20.66 -13.68 -2.51
C LYS A 138 21.32 -14.04 -3.84
N GLN A 139 22.15 -13.15 -4.38
CA GLN A 139 22.95 -13.40 -5.59
C GLN A 139 24.14 -14.35 -5.36
N ARG A 140 24.66 -14.44 -4.13
CA ARG A 140 25.77 -15.33 -3.75
C ARG A 140 25.38 -16.77 -3.42
N LYS A 141 24.09 -17.12 -3.31
CA LYS A 141 23.70 -18.54 -3.11
C LYS A 141 24.14 -19.35 -4.35
N PRO A 142 25.06 -20.32 -4.21
CA PRO A 142 25.52 -21.09 -5.35
C PRO A 142 24.38 -21.94 -5.92
N ALA A 143 24.29 -22.01 -7.25
CA ALA A 143 23.47 -23.00 -7.94
C ALA A 143 23.86 -24.38 -7.40
N LYS A 144 22.85 -25.13 -6.94
CA LYS A 144 22.95 -26.46 -6.29
C LYS A 144 24.23 -27.21 -6.69
N THR A 145 25.17 -27.34 -5.76
CA THR A 145 26.28 -28.27 -5.87
C THR A 145 25.69 -29.68 -5.88
N GLY A 146 25.69 -30.34 -7.04
CA GLY A 146 25.44 -31.77 -7.12
C GLY A 146 26.51 -32.48 -6.27
N ALA A 147 26.08 -33.28 -5.30
CA ALA A 147 26.98 -34.09 -4.50
C ALA A 147 27.69 -35.11 -5.41
N PRO A 148 29.02 -35.30 -5.29
CA PRO A 148 29.70 -36.33 -6.06
C PRO A 148 29.39 -37.71 -5.45
N THR A 149 28.76 -38.58 -6.24
CA THR A 149 28.55 -39.99 -5.89
C THR A 149 29.90 -40.69 -5.80
N ILE A 150 30.34 -41.02 -4.58
CA ILE A 150 31.55 -41.79 -4.33
C ILE A 150 31.21 -43.27 -4.58
N HIS A 151 31.51 -43.78 -5.77
CA HIS A 151 31.53 -45.23 -5.99
C HIS A 151 32.85 -45.79 -5.45
N SER A 152 32.74 -46.48 -4.32
CA SER A 152 33.76 -47.33 -3.73
C SER A 152 34.21 -48.39 -4.74
N LYS A 153 35.50 -48.39 -5.09
CA LYS A 153 36.14 -49.54 -5.72
C LYS A 153 36.27 -50.64 -4.67
N GLU A 154 35.48 -51.70 -4.80
CA GLU A 154 35.84 -53.01 -4.27
C GLU A 154 36.99 -53.56 -5.13
N SER A 155 38.03 -54.08 -4.49
CA SER A 155 39.07 -54.91 -5.12
C SER A 155 39.14 -56.21 -4.34
N PRO A 156 39.22 -57.38 -5.00
CA PRO A 156 39.29 -58.68 -4.35
C PRO A 156 40.64 -58.92 -3.66
#